data_AF-A0A6M2CR32-F1
#
_entry.id   AF-A0A6M2CR32-F1
#
_cell.length_a   1.000
_cell.length_b   1.000
_cell.length_c   1.000
_cell.angle_alpha   90.00
_cell.angle_beta   90.00
_cell.angle_gamma   90.00
#
_symmetry.space_group_name_H-M   'P 1'
#
loop_
_entity.id
_entity.type
_entity.pdbx_description
1 polymer ?
#
loop_
_entity_poly.entity_id
_entity_poly.type
_entity_poly.pdbx_seq_one_letter_code
_entity_poly.pdbx_strand_id
1 'polypeptide(L)'
;MSASMETEQNAEQDGANNAEKVEKLCRFPLSRVKNIMKLDPDVGLASQEAVFLVAKATELFVASLAKEAYTFTRQAKKKTMQKKDVDSSVEAVEAFAFLEGTLD
;
A
#
# COMPACT_ATOMS: atom_id res chain seq x y z
N MET A 1 -51.06 0.73 -28.69
CA MET A 1 -49.89 0.92 -29.56
C MET A 1 -49.15 2.15 -29.05
N SER A 2 -47.91 2.15 -28.59
CA SER A 2 -46.95 1.17 -28.10
C SER A 2 -45.83 2.07 -27.54
N ALA A 3 -45.41 1.86 -26.30
CA ALA A 3 -44.18 2.48 -25.79
C ALA A 3 -42.95 1.70 -26.27
N SER A 4 -41.75 2.15 -25.87
CA SER A 4 -40.42 1.73 -26.39
C SER A 4 -40.12 2.32 -27.78
N MET A 5 -38.89 2.58 -28.23
CA MET A 5 -37.51 2.44 -27.70
C MET A 5 -36.80 3.82 -27.85
N GLU A 6 -35.61 4.16 -27.35
CA GLU A 6 -34.55 3.49 -26.56
C GLU A 6 -33.70 4.57 -25.82
N THR A 7 -32.79 4.17 -24.90
CA THR A 7 -31.79 5.06 -24.27
C THR A 7 -30.46 4.33 -24.19
N GLU A 8 -29.47 4.64 -25.02
CA GLU A 8 -28.11 4.07 -24.89
C GLU A 8 -27.05 4.86 -25.67
N GLN A 9 -26.10 5.47 -24.95
CA GLN A 9 -24.67 5.63 -25.30
C GLN A 9 -23.98 6.63 -24.36
N ASN A 10 -23.58 6.17 -23.17
CA ASN A 10 -22.37 6.68 -22.50
C ASN A 10 -21.90 5.70 -21.41
N ALA A 11 -20.89 4.88 -21.70
CA ALA A 11 -20.37 3.86 -20.76
C ALA A 11 -18.84 3.70 -20.73
N GLU A 12 -18.08 4.50 -21.50
CA GLU A 12 -16.65 4.27 -21.74
C GLU A 12 -15.71 5.42 -21.32
N GLN A 13 -16.22 6.52 -20.73
CA GLN A 13 -15.39 7.69 -20.38
C GLN A 13 -15.02 7.87 -18.88
N ASP A 14 -15.66 7.18 -17.93
CA ASP A 14 -15.43 7.41 -16.49
C ASP A 14 -14.14 6.78 -15.92
N GLY A 15 -13.59 5.75 -16.58
CA GLY A 15 -12.47 4.96 -16.03
C GLY A 15 -11.16 5.74 -15.89
N ALA A 16 -10.80 6.55 -16.89
CA ALA A 16 -9.51 7.25 -16.92
C ALA A 16 -9.44 8.42 -15.91
N ASN A 17 -10.52 9.19 -15.81
CA ASN A 17 -10.58 10.41 -15.00
C ASN A 17 -10.54 10.12 -13.49
N ASN A 18 -11.01 8.94 -13.08
CA ASN A 18 -10.94 8.49 -11.69
C ASN A 18 -9.54 7.97 -11.33
N ALA A 19 -8.87 7.24 -12.24
CA ALA A 19 -7.52 6.72 -12.01
C ALA A 19 -6.52 7.82 -11.64
N GLU A 20 -6.48 8.94 -12.38
CA GLU A 20 -5.57 10.07 -12.07
C GLU A 20 -5.87 10.75 -10.73
N LYS A 21 -7.12 10.76 -10.28
CA LYS A 21 -7.49 11.29 -8.96
C LYS A 21 -7.03 10.36 -7.83
N VAL A 22 -7.18 9.04 -8.02
CA VAL A 22 -6.76 8.05 -7.03
C VAL A 22 -5.23 8.00 -6.90
N GLU A 23 -4.48 8.18 -8.00
CA GLU A 23 -3.01 8.32 -7.94
C GLU A 23 -2.56 9.54 -7.13
N LYS A 24 -3.29 10.67 -7.18
CA LYS A 24 -3.00 11.84 -6.34
C LYS A 24 -3.25 11.60 -4.85
N LEU A 25 -4.03 10.57 -4.49
CA LEU A 25 -4.34 10.25 -3.09
C LEU A 25 -3.30 9.34 -2.44
N CYS A 26 -2.57 8.50 -3.17
CA CYS A 26 -1.59 7.56 -2.61
C CYS A 26 -0.14 7.89 -3.03
N ARG A 27 0.84 7.64 -2.14
CA ARG A 27 2.26 7.85 -2.44
C ARG A 27 2.88 6.77 -3.34
N PHE A 28 2.23 5.61 -3.48
CA PHE A 28 2.76 4.46 -4.24
C PHE A 28 2.07 4.28 -5.60
N PRO A 29 2.80 3.92 -6.66
CA PRO A 29 2.20 3.53 -7.93
C PRO A 29 1.33 2.28 -7.77
N LEU A 30 0.01 2.42 -7.98
CA LEU A 30 -0.94 1.31 -7.75
C LEU A 30 -0.68 0.10 -8.65
N SER A 31 -0.16 0.32 -9.86
CA SER A 31 0.28 -0.75 -10.77
C SER A 31 1.38 -1.61 -10.16
N ARG A 32 2.34 -1.01 -9.43
CA ARG A 32 3.42 -1.75 -8.75
C ARG A 32 2.89 -2.54 -7.55
N VAL A 33 1.97 -1.94 -6.77
CA VAL A 33 1.31 -2.63 -5.65
C VAL A 33 0.50 -3.84 -6.15
N LYS A 34 -0.32 -3.66 -7.20
CA LYS A 34 -1.08 -4.74 -7.84
C LYS A 34 -0.19 -5.88 -8.35
N ASN A 35 0.97 -5.55 -8.93
CA ASN A 35 1.91 -6.56 -9.41
C ASN A 35 2.59 -7.34 -8.28
N ILE A 36 2.83 -6.71 -7.11
CA ILE A 36 3.35 -7.39 -5.91
C ILE A 36 2.27 -8.30 -5.30
N MET A 37 1.02 -7.82 -5.20
CA MET A 37 -0.10 -8.64 -4.72
C MET A 37 -0.32 -9.90 -5.57
N LYS A 38 -0.02 -9.83 -6.87
CA LYS A 38 -0.12 -10.96 -7.82
C LYS A 38 1.12 -11.88 -7.86
N LEU A 39 2.10 -11.69 -6.98
CA LEU A 39 3.16 -12.68 -6.76
C LEU A 39 2.65 -13.87 -5.94
N ASP A 40 1.58 -13.68 -5.18
CA ASP A 40 0.84 -14.74 -4.52
C ASP A 40 0.00 -15.52 -5.56
N PRO A 41 0.21 -16.84 -5.72
CA PRO A 41 -0.49 -17.66 -6.71
C PRO A 41 -2.00 -17.77 -6.44
N ASP A 42 -2.45 -17.58 -5.20
CA ASP A 42 -3.87 -17.65 -4.83
C ASP A 42 -4.62 -16.35 -5.16
N VAL A 43 -3.91 -15.26 -5.50
CA VAL A 43 -4.48 -13.94 -5.85
C VAL A 43 -4.83 -13.84 -7.34
N GLY A 44 -5.94 -14.48 -7.72
CA GLY A 44 -6.48 -14.44 -9.09
C GLY A 44 -6.88 -13.04 -9.56
N LEU A 45 -7.81 -12.38 -8.87
CA LEU A 45 -8.27 -11.01 -9.15
C LEU A 45 -8.02 -10.08 -7.95
N ALA A 46 -7.50 -8.89 -8.24
CA ALA A 46 -7.34 -7.80 -7.29
C ALA A 46 -8.09 -6.57 -7.80
N SER A 47 -9.12 -6.13 -7.06
CA SER A 47 -9.93 -4.95 -7.39
C SER A 47 -9.13 -3.66 -7.19
N GLN A 48 -9.56 -2.57 -7.85
CA GLN A 48 -8.90 -1.28 -7.73
C GLN A 48 -8.93 -0.74 -6.28
N GLU A 49 -10.05 -0.96 -5.58
CA GLU A 49 -10.23 -0.57 -4.17
C GLU A 49 -9.30 -1.36 -3.24
N ALA A 50 -9.17 -2.68 -3.43
CA ALA A 50 -8.26 -3.50 -2.64
C ALA A 50 -6.79 -3.08 -2.86
N VAL A 51 -6.39 -2.84 -4.11
CA VAL A 51 -5.05 -2.33 -4.44
C VAL A 51 -4.79 -0.96 -3.80
N PHE A 52 -5.78 -0.05 -3.81
CA PHE A 52 -5.67 1.26 -3.17
C PHE A 52 -5.57 1.16 -1.64
N LEU A 53 -6.39 0.31 -1.00
CA LEU A 53 -6.34 0.09 0.44
C LEU A 53 -5.01 -0.53 0.88
N VAL A 54 -4.49 -1.51 0.15
CA VAL A 54 -3.15 -2.08 0.40
C VAL A 54 -2.08 -1.00 0.26
N ALA A 55 -2.11 -0.21 -0.82
CA ALA A 55 -1.16 0.88 -1.02
C ALA A 55 -1.21 1.92 0.12
N LYS A 56 -2.39 2.21 0.67
CA LYS A 56 -2.55 3.08 1.84
C LYS A 56 -2.14 2.45 3.16
N ALA A 57 -2.40 1.16 3.36
CA ALA A 57 -1.86 0.42 4.50
C ALA A 57 -0.34 0.43 4.49
N THR A 58 0.31 0.23 3.32
CA THR A 58 1.77 0.33 3.17
C THR A 58 2.31 1.72 3.49
N GLU A 59 1.59 2.80 3.16
CA GLU A 59 1.99 4.18 3.48
C GLU A 59 2.01 4.42 5.00
N LEU A 60 0.98 3.93 5.70
CA LEU A 60 0.91 4.00 7.17
C LEU A 60 1.92 3.06 7.84
N PHE A 61 2.14 1.87 7.28
CA PHE A 61 3.10 0.88 7.77
C PHE A 61 4.54 1.43 7.74
N VAL A 62 4.98 1.99 6.61
CA VAL A 62 6.31 2.60 6.48
C VAL A 62 6.49 3.75 7.48
N ALA A 63 5.46 4.59 7.67
CA ALA A 63 5.49 5.65 8.68
C ALA A 63 5.58 5.10 10.12
N SER A 64 4.87 4.01 10.42
CA SER A 64 4.89 3.33 11.72
C SER A 64 6.26 2.72 12.02
N LEU A 65 6.79 1.92 11.09
CA LEU A 65 8.10 1.28 11.22
C LEU A 65 9.22 2.32 11.35
N ALA A 66 9.22 3.36 10.51
CA ALA A 66 10.22 4.43 10.59
C ALA A 66 10.13 5.22 11.91
N LYS A 67 8.92 5.44 12.45
CA LYS A 67 8.74 6.08 13.76
C LYS A 67 9.30 5.21 14.88
N GLU A 68 9.08 3.89 14.82
CA GLU A 68 9.54 2.96 15.85
C GLU A 68 11.06 2.75 15.81
N ALA A 69 11.64 2.49 14.64
CA ALA A 69 13.09 2.42 14.46
C ALA A 69 13.81 3.72 14.91
N TYR A 70 13.14 4.86 14.77
CA TYR A 70 13.66 6.13 15.28
C TYR A 70 13.59 6.27 16.82
N THR A 71 12.78 5.47 17.54
CA THR A 71 12.85 5.42 19.02
C THR A 71 14.19 4.84 19.47
N PHE A 72 14.63 3.72 18.89
CA PHE A 72 15.94 3.10 19.13
C PHE A 72 17.09 4.02 18.73
N THR A 73 16.99 4.68 17.57
CA THR A 73 17.96 5.71 17.12
C THR A 73 18.15 6.80 18.17
N ARG A 74 17.04 7.31 18.75
CA ARG A 74 17.06 8.35 19.79
C ARG A 74 17.57 7.83 21.13
N GLN A 75 17.22 6.60 21.53
CA GLN A 75 17.74 5.96 22.75
C GLN A 75 19.26 5.83 22.69
N ALA A 76 19.81 5.48 21.52
CA ALA A 76 21.25 5.47 21.24
C ALA A 76 21.90 6.88 21.16
N LYS A 77 21.14 7.96 21.44
CA LYS A 77 21.55 9.38 21.33
C LYS A 77 22.05 9.78 19.93
N LYS A 78 21.62 9.07 18.88
CA LYS A 78 21.96 9.37 17.48
C LYS A 78 20.86 10.21 16.82
N LYS A 79 21.20 10.80 15.67
CA LYS A 79 20.26 11.50 14.77
C LYS A 79 20.08 10.78 13.42
N THR A 80 20.96 9.84 13.10
CA THR A 80 20.94 9.04 11.88
C THR A 80 20.50 7.64 12.23
N MET A 81 19.36 7.21 11.69
CA MET A 81 18.83 5.86 11.82
C MET A 81 19.71 4.87 11.05
N GLN A 82 19.97 3.71 11.63
CA GLN A 82 20.80 2.64 11.06
C GLN A 82 19.98 1.35 10.92
N LYS A 83 20.44 0.38 10.11
CA LYS A 83 19.77 -0.93 9.91
C LYS A 83 19.41 -1.59 11.26
N LYS A 84 20.38 -1.69 12.17
CA LYS A 84 20.20 -2.21 13.54
C LYS A 84 19.05 -1.57 14.34
N ASP A 85 18.69 -0.33 14.06
CA ASP A 85 17.61 0.37 14.78
C ASP A 85 16.23 -0.07 14.22
N VAL A 86 16.18 -0.49 12.95
CA VAL A 86 15.03 -1.19 12.35
C VAL A 86 14.96 -2.61 12.88
N ASP A 87 16.09 -3.34 12.89
CA ASP A 87 16.16 -4.72 13.41
C ASP A 87 15.64 -4.78 14.86
N SER A 88 16.10 -3.87 15.74
CA SER A 88 15.58 -3.73 17.11
C SER A 88 14.08 -3.41 17.18
N SER A 89 13.52 -2.70 16.20
CA SER A 89 12.07 -2.43 16.16
C SER A 89 11.25 -3.64 15.74
N VAL A 90 11.80 -4.52 14.90
CA VAL A 90 11.18 -5.80 14.52
C VAL A 90 11.16 -6.76 15.72
N GLU A 91 12.27 -6.87 16.46
CA GLU A 91 12.37 -7.69 17.67
C GLU A 91 11.44 -7.21 18.80
N ALA A 92 11.23 -5.90 18.93
CA ALA A 92 10.50 -5.30 20.05
C ALA A 92 8.97 -5.17 19.86
N VAL A 93 8.47 -5.30 18.62
CA VAL A 93 7.06 -5.07 18.30
C VAL A 93 6.46 -6.28 17.60
N GLU A 94 5.60 -7.02 18.30
CA GLU A 94 4.91 -8.22 17.81
C GLU A 94 4.24 -8.03 16.44
N ALA A 95 3.63 -6.86 16.19
CA ALA A 95 3.01 -6.53 14.91
C ALA A 95 3.99 -6.43 13.72
N PHE A 96 5.31 -6.41 13.96
CA PHE A 96 6.37 -6.43 12.95
C PHE A 96 7.06 -7.81 12.83
N ALA A 97 6.68 -8.83 13.61
CA ALA A 97 7.32 -10.15 13.58
C ALA A 97 7.32 -10.82 12.19
N PHE A 98 6.40 -10.44 11.29
CA PHE A 98 6.40 -10.91 9.89
C PHE A 98 7.62 -10.43 9.06
N LEU A 99 8.44 -9.51 9.60
CA LEU A 99 9.70 -9.06 9.01
C LEU A 99 10.92 -9.85 9.50
N GLU A 100 10.78 -10.72 10.50
CA GLU A 100 11.89 -11.51 11.04
C GLU A 100 12.51 -12.39 9.94
N GLY A 101 13.85 -12.34 9.81
CA GLY A 101 14.58 -13.04 8.75
C GLY A 101 14.37 -12.50 7.32
N THR A 102 13.74 -11.33 7.14
CA THR A 102 13.52 -10.72 5.80
C THR A 102 14.51 -9.61 5.44
N LEU A 103 15.34 -9.17 6.39
CA LEU A 103 16.13 -7.92 6.30
C LEU A 103 17.65 -8.13 6.19
N ASP A 104 18.13 -9.37 6.03
CA ASP A 104 19.53 -9.82 6.05
C ASP A 104 20.54 -8.98 5.21
#